data_AF-A0A951YIP8-F1
#
_entry.id   AF-A0A951YIP8-F1
#
_cell.length_a   1.000
_cell.length_b   1.000
_cell.length_c   1.000
_cell.angle_alpha   90.00
_cell.angle_beta   90.00
_cell.angle_gamma   90.00
#
_symmetry.space_group_name_H-M   'P 1'
#
loop_
_entity.id
_entity.type
_entity.pdbx_description
1 polymer ?
#
loop_
_entity_poly.entity_id
_entity_poly.type
_entity_poly.pdbx_seq_one_letter_code
_entity_poly.pdbx_strand_id
1 'polypeptide(L)'
;MTKTTDRNAGVIIFLFGALVTFESWRMPRFEKIGGSLLNAPGLVPGMLGIIIAVLGAIMVMRFYTVRRMARRGAVAAPPPHAVETPEEVAAEVTAGMQPASMPRLLVTLALSVLFAGVLVGRVPFWLAIFLFVAASIVYYEKDRLRSTAATARVVAIAAAIAGATAFAVPFVFERLFLVTLP
;
A
#
# COMPACT_ATOMS: atom_id res chain seq x y z
N MET A 1 21.49 8.33 -7.99
CA MET A 1 20.96 8.49 -6.62
C MET A 1 21.86 7.74 -5.64
N THR A 2 22.32 8.41 -4.58
CA THR A 2 23.42 7.96 -3.71
C THR A 2 23.01 6.81 -2.80
N LYS A 3 23.83 5.73 -2.74
CA LYS A 3 23.64 4.50 -1.93
C LYS A 3 23.25 4.71 -0.45
N THR A 4 23.48 5.90 0.12
CA THR A 4 23.11 6.26 1.50
C THR A 4 21.60 6.48 1.67
N THR A 5 20.90 6.88 0.60
CA THR A 5 19.47 7.22 0.63
C THR A 5 18.62 6.00 0.96
N ASP A 6 18.92 4.82 0.41
CA ASP A 6 18.17 3.58 0.64
C ASP A 6 18.25 3.12 2.10
N ARG A 7 19.42 3.30 2.75
CA ARG A 7 19.59 3.00 4.17
C ARG A 7 18.76 3.94 5.03
N ASN A 8 18.84 5.25 4.75
CA ASN A 8 18.12 6.23 5.56
C ASN A 8 16.60 6.07 5.40
N ALA A 9 16.13 5.82 4.19
CA ALA A 9 14.73 5.47 3.92
C ALA A 9 14.31 4.22 4.69
N GLY A 10 15.10 3.13 4.62
CA GLY A 10 14.82 1.90 5.35
C GLY A 10 14.76 2.10 6.88
N VAL A 11 15.66 2.92 7.45
CA VAL A 11 15.65 3.26 8.88
C VAL A 11 14.40 4.06 9.25
N ILE A 12 14.03 5.07 8.48
CA ILE A 12 12.84 5.88 8.73
C ILE A 12 11.58 5.01 8.67
N ILE A 13 11.46 4.17 7.64
CA ILE A 13 10.34 3.24 7.47
C ILE A 13 10.28 2.24 8.63
N PHE A 14 11.42 1.67 9.04
CA PHE A 14 11.50 0.78 10.18
C PHE A 14 10.99 1.44 11.47
N LEU A 15 11.49 2.63 11.78
CA LEU A 15 11.11 3.37 12.98
C LEU A 15 9.63 3.78 12.96
N PHE A 16 9.13 4.21 11.81
CA PHE A 16 7.72 4.55 11.64
C PHE A 16 6.82 3.33 11.84
N GLY A 17 7.14 2.19 11.22
CA GLY A 17 6.40 0.94 11.43
C GLY A 17 6.42 0.49 12.89
N ALA A 18 7.59 0.51 13.52
CA ALA A 18 7.75 0.16 14.94
C ALA A 18 6.94 1.09 15.86
N LEU A 19 6.91 2.40 15.57
CA LEU A 19 6.10 3.37 16.30
C LEU A 19 4.60 3.07 16.17
N VAL A 20 4.13 2.80 14.95
CA VAL A 20 2.72 2.44 14.70
C VAL A 20 2.34 1.16 15.44
N THR A 21 3.20 0.13 15.43
CA THR A 21 3.00 -1.10 16.20
C THR A 21 2.94 -0.82 17.70
N PHE A 22 3.82 0.04 18.21
CA PHE A 22 3.83 0.42 19.62
C PHE A 22 2.54 1.15 20.04
N GLU A 23 2.11 2.15 19.26
CA GLU A 23 0.87 2.88 19.53
C GLU A 23 -0.36 1.98 19.39
N SER A 24 -0.38 1.07 18.43
CA SER A 24 -1.39 0.03 18.30
C SER A 24 -1.46 -0.87 19.54
N TRP A 25 -0.31 -1.28 20.08
CA TRP A 25 -0.24 -2.15 21.26
C TRP A 25 -0.79 -1.48 22.53
N ARG A 26 -0.67 -0.16 22.62
CA ARG A 26 -1.18 0.65 23.75
C ARG A 26 -2.70 0.80 23.72
N MET A 27 -3.37 0.43 22.64
CA MET A 27 -4.81 0.57 22.54
C MET A 27 -5.54 -0.42 23.46
N PRO A 28 -6.66 0.01 24.09
CA PRO A 28 -7.46 -0.88 24.94
C PRO A 28 -7.96 -2.09 24.16
N ARG A 29 -7.96 -3.25 24.83
CA ARG A 29 -8.55 -4.49 24.32
C ARG A 29 -9.91 -4.72 24.97
N PHE A 30 -10.85 -5.24 24.20
CA PHE A 30 -12.22 -5.49 24.68
C PHE A 30 -12.40 -6.84 25.37
N GLU A 31 -11.31 -7.52 25.73
CA GLU A 31 -11.31 -8.81 26.44
C GLU A 31 -12.10 -8.74 27.76
N LYS A 32 -12.08 -7.59 28.44
CA LYS A 32 -12.80 -7.36 29.71
C LYS A 32 -14.33 -7.33 29.58
N ILE A 33 -14.87 -7.20 28.37
CA ILE A 33 -16.31 -7.14 28.07
C ILE A 33 -16.71 -8.33 27.16
N GLY A 34 -15.87 -9.37 27.09
CA GLY A 34 -16.12 -10.57 26.28
C GLY A 34 -15.82 -10.42 24.79
N GLY A 35 -15.11 -9.36 24.37
CA GLY A 35 -14.68 -9.17 22.99
C GLY A 35 -13.51 -10.08 22.60
N SER A 36 -13.48 -10.53 21.33
CA SER A 36 -12.38 -11.33 20.78
C SER A 36 -11.17 -10.47 20.40
N LEU A 37 -10.00 -11.08 20.17
CA LEU A 37 -8.79 -10.39 19.71
C LEU A 37 -8.98 -9.65 18.38
N LEU A 38 -9.85 -10.18 17.51
CA LEU A 38 -10.17 -9.58 16.20
C LEU A 38 -10.92 -8.25 16.32
N ASN A 39 -11.58 -8.01 17.45
CA ASN A 39 -12.32 -6.78 17.70
C ASN A 39 -11.44 -5.66 18.26
N ALA A 40 -10.16 -5.92 18.52
CA ALA A 40 -9.26 -4.91 19.08
C ALA A 40 -8.97 -3.81 18.05
N PRO A 41 -9.21 -2.52 18.36
CA PRO A 41 -9.02 -1.43 17.40
C PRO A 41 -7.56 -1.25 16.97
N GLY A 42 -6.62 -1.70 17.82
CA GLY A 42 -5.21 -1.72 17.51
C GLY A 42 -4.79 -2.82 16.52
N LEU A 43 -5.60 -3.86 16.26
CA LEU A 43 -5.13 -5.04 15.52
C LEU A 43 -4.67 -4.70 14.10
N VAL A 44 -5.53 -4.06 13.30
CA VAL A 44 -5.24 -3.69 11.91
C VAL A 44 -4.03 -2.76 11.80
N PRO A 45 -3.99 -1.60 12.51
CA PRO A 45 -2.81 -0.74 12.45
C PRO A 45 -1.55 -1.43 13.00
N GLY A 46 -1.67 -2.33 13.98
CA GLY A 46 -0.57 -3.10 14.53
C GLY A 46 0.05 -4.06 13.51
N MET A 47 -0.78 -4.81 12.80
CA MET A 47 -0.35 -5.70 11.71
C MET A 47 0.35 -4.92 10.60
N LEU A 48 -0.23 -3.80 10.16
CA LEU A 48 0.38 -2.94 9.15
C LEU A 48 1.72 -2.37 9.63
N GLY A 49 1.79 -1.90 10.88
CA GLY A 49 3.03 -1.41 11.50
C GLY A 49 4.13 -2.47 11.53
N ILE A 50 3.78 -3.73 11.84
CA ILE A 50 4.73 -4.85 11.85
C ILE A 50 5.25 -5.11 10.44
N ILE A 51 4.37 -5.17 9.44
CA ILE A 51 4.77 -5.37 8.04
C ILE A 51 5.72 -4.26 7.60
N ILE A 52 5.36 -3.00 7.87
CA ILE A 52 6.20 -1.83 7.54
C ILE A 52 7.56 -1.92 8.23
N ALA A 53 7.59 -2.26 9.52
CA ALA A 53 8.83 -2.44 10.27
C ALA A 53 9.70 -3.54 9.66
N VAL A 54 9.13 -4.70 9.36
CA VAL A 54 9.86 -5.82 8.75
C VAL A 54 10.44 -5.43 7.39
N LEU A 55 9.67 -4.77 6.53
CA LEU A 55 10.15 -4.31 5.23
C LEU A 55 11.28 -3.28 5.36
N GLY A 56 11.16 -2.33 6.29
CA GLY A 56 12.24 -1.37 6.61
C GLY A 56 13.51 -2.07 7.09
N ALA A 57 13.38 -3.06 7.97
CA ALA A 57 14.50 -3.88 8.45
C ALA A 57 15.17 -4.65 7.30
N ILE A 58 14.39 -5.27 6.41
CA ILE A 58 14.90 -5.99 5.22
C ILE A 58 15.72 -5.04 4.34
N MET A 59 15.24 -3.83 4.07
CA MET A 59 16.01 -2.84 3.30
C MET A 59 17.35 -2.49 3.95
N VAL A 60 17.36 -2.26 5.27
CA VAL A 60 18.58 -1.95 6.03
C VAL A 60 19.55 -3.14 6.02
N MET A 61 19.06 -4.36 6.24
CA MET A 61 19.86 -5.59 6.17
C MET A 61 20.48 -5.77 4.79
N ARG A 62 19.69 -5.60 3.71
CA ARG A 62 20.16 -5.66 2.33
C ARG A 62 21.27 -4.66 2.04
N PHE A 63 21.17 -3.45 2.56
CA PHE A 63 22.24 -2.45 2.42
C PHE A 63 23.55 -2.94 3.07
N TYR A 64 23.48 -3.53 4.26
CA TYR A 64 24.67 -4.04 4.95
C TYR A 64 25.25 -5.30 4.28
N THR A 65 24.44 -6.22 3.77
CA THR A 65 24.91 -7.44 3.11
C THR A 65 25.63 -7.14 1.79
N VAL A 66 25.04 -6.31 0.92
CA VAL A 66 25.65 -5.88 -0.36
C VAL A 66 26.97 -5.14 -0.11
N ARG A 67 26.99 -4.26 0.90
CA ARG A 67 28.19 -3.49 1.25
C ARG A 67 29.28 -4.34 1.91
N ARG A 68 28.91 -5.43 2.59
CA ARG A 68 29.86 -6.41 3.14
C ARG A 68 30.48 -7.27 2.03
N MET A 69 29.71 -7.66 1.02
CA MET A 69 30.19 -8.41 -0.15
C MET A 69 31.11 -7.56 -1.03
N ALA A 70 30.76 -6.30 -1.29
CA ALA A 70 31.61 -5.37 -2.03
C ALA A 70 32.97 -5.12 -1.34
N ARG A 71 32.99 -5.06 0.00
CA ARG A 71 34.24 -4.92 0.78
C ARG A 71 35.11 -6.17 0.83
N ARG A 72 34.55 -7.34 0.53
CA ARG A 72 35.28 -8.62 0.49
C ARG A 72 35.82 -8.96 -0.90
N GLY A 73 35.70 -8.06 -1.88
CA GLY A 73 36.16 -8.27 -3.25
C GLY A 73 35.40 -9.37 -4.02
N ALA A 74 34.28 -9.86 -3.48
CA ALA A 74 33.63 -11.09 -3.92
C ALA A 74 32.42 -10.86 -4.86
N VAL A 75 32.42 -9.80 -5.68
CA VAL A 75 31.27 -9.54 -6.56
C VAL A 75 31.44 -10.32 -7.87
N ALA A 76 30.88 -11.54 -7.91
CA ALA A 76 30.36 -12.12 -9.14
C ALA A 76 28.98 -11.51 -9.41
N ALA A 77 28.70 -11.18 -10.67
CA ALA A 77 27.45 -10.57 -11.10
C ALA A 77 26.23 -11.44 -10.69
N PRO A 78 25.13 -10.83 -10.20
CA PRO A 78 23.91 -11.57 -9.86
C PRO A 78 23.30 -12.28 -11.08
N PRO A 79 22.75 -13.52 -10.95
CA PRO A 79 22.10 -14.20 -12.06
C PRO A 79 20.79 -13.52 -12.48
N PRO A 80 20.39 -13.58 -13.77
CA PRO A 80 19.45 -12.62 -14.36
C PRO A 80 17.94 -12.90 -14.16
N HIS A 81 17.50 -13.81 -13.26
CA HIS A 81 16.11 -14.32 -13.34
C HIS A 81 15.32 -14.50 -12.02
N ALA A 82 15.84 -14.17 -10.83
CA ALA A 82 15.14 -14.50 -9.57
C ALA A 82 15.11 -13.39 -8.53
N VAL A 83 15.52 -12.19 -8.91
CA VAL A 83 15.44 -10.99 -8.08
C VAL A 83 14.87 -9.95 -9.02
N GLU A 84 13.61 -9.55 -8.84
CA GLU A 84 13.12 -8.29 -9.42
C GLU A 84 14.23 -7.28 -9.23
N THR A 85 14.78 -6.83 -10.36
CA THR A 85 16.08 -6.17 -10.32
C THR A 85 15.99 -4.98 -9.36
N PRO A 86 17.07 -4.62 -8.65
CA PRO A 86 17.09 -3.36 -7.91
C PRO A 86 16.60 -2.19 -8.76
N GLU A 87 16.75 -2.27 -10.08
CA GLU A 87 16.20 -1.36 -11.07
C GLU A 87 14.69 -1.47 -11.31
N GLU A 88 14.03 -2.63 -11.21
CA GLU A 88 12.57 -2.77 -11.34
C GLU A 88 11.84 -2.26 -10.09
N VAL A 89 12.31 -2.64 -8.91
CA VAL A 89 11.74 -2.15 -7.64
C VAL A 89 12.11 -0.68 -7.45
N ALA A 90 13.33 -0.26 -7.82
CA ALA A 90 13.66 1.16 -7.86
C ALA A 90 12.94 1.86 -9.01
N ALA A 91 12.57 1.22 -10.12
CA ALA A 91 11.78 1.83 -11.19
C ALA A 91 10.32 1.97 -10.77
N GLU A 92 9.74 1.10 -9.95
CA GLU A 92 8.42 1.32 -9.36
C GLU A 92 8.47 2.42 -8.28
N VAL A 93 9.50 2.41 -7.42
CA VAL A 93 9.69 3.44 -6.38
C VAL A 93 10.10 4.80 -6.99
N THR A 94 10.89 4.82 -8.06
CA THR A 94 11.28 6.04 -8.81
C THR A 94 10.30 6.41 -9.91
N ALA A 95 9.42 5.51 -10.38
CA ALA A 95 8.19 5.88 -11.08
C ALA A 95 7.23 6.57 -10.11
N GLY A 96 7.18 6.13 -8.85
CA GLY A 96 6.55 6.84 -7.73
C GLY A 96 7.25 8.15 -7.35
N MET A 97 8.57 8.23 -7.53
CA MET A 97 9.40 9.43 -7.32
C MET A 97 9.78 10.11 -8.65
N GLN A 98 8.97 9.95 -9.71
CA GLN A 98 8.97 10.93 -10.80
C GLN A 98 8.62 12.28 -10.15
N PRO A 99 9.14 13.44 -10.61
CA PRO A 99 8.59 14.71 -10.15
C PRO A 99 7.08 14.60 -10.34
N ALA A 100 6.34 14.52 -9.23
CA ALA A 100 4.93 14.24 -9.28
C ALA A 100 4.36 15.29 -10.21
N SER A 101 3.84 14.87 -11.36
CA SER A 101 3.19 15.83 -12.23
C SER A 101 2.06 16.39 -11.37
N MET A 102 2.20 17.66 -10.98
CA MET A 102 1.27 18.36 -10.09
C MET A 102 -0.21 17.99 -10.35
N PRO A 103 -0.68 17.83 -11.62
CA PRO A 103 -2.04 17.37 -11.87
C PRO A 103 -2.37 15.95 -11.36
N ARG A 104 -1.47 14.96 -11.48
CA ARG A 104 -1.72 13.60 -10.99
C ARG A 104 -1.87 13.58 -9.48
N LEU A 105 -0.98 14.28 -8.76
CA LEU A 105 -1.03 14.41 -7.31
C LEU A 105 -2.34 15.08 -6.86
N LEU A 106 -2.70 16.21 -7.48
CA LEU A 106 -3.94 16.93 -7.16
C LEU A 106 -5.17 16.07 -7.42
N VAL A 107 -5.16 15.26 -8.47
CA VAL A 107 -6.28 14.37 -8.77
C VAL A 107 -6.34 13.21 -7.78
N THR A 108 -5.22 12.59 -7.40
CA THR A 108 -5.21 11.59 -6.32
C THR A 108 -5.81 12.19 -5.05
N LEU A 109 -5.33 13.37 -4.67
CA LEU A 109 -5.81 14.08 -3.48
C LEU A 109 -7.31 14.37 -3.55
N ALA A 110 -7.78 14.91 -4.69
CA ALA A 110 -9.19 15.22 -4.89
C ALA A 110 -10.07 13.97 -4.84
N LEU A 111 -9.66 12.87 -5.48
CA LEU A 111 -10.36 11.58 -5.42
C LEU A 111 -10.40 11.04 -3.99
N SER A 112 -9.28 11.10 -3.25
CA SER A 112 -9.21 10.64 -1.85
C SER A 112 -10.10 11.47 -0.93
N VAL A 113 -10.08 12.81 -1.07
CA VAL A 113 -10.93 13.71 -0.29
C VAL A 113 -12.41 13.52 -0.65
N LEU A 114 -12.75 13.37 -1.93
CA LEU A 114 -14.12 13.08 -2.36
C LEU A 114 -14.61 11.75 -1.79
N PHE A 115 -13.80 10.70 -1.85
CA PHE A 115 -14.12 9.40 -1.28
C PHE A 115 -14.39 9.51 0.22
N ALA A 116 -13.42 10.01 0.99
CA ALA A 116 -13.50 10.02 2.45
C ALA A 116 -14.49 11.06 3.00
N GLY A 117 -14.57 12.26 2.40
CA GLY A 117 -15.35 13.37 2.93
C GLY A 117 -16.78 13.48 2.37
N VAL A 118 -17.04 12.94 1.18
CA VAL A 118 -18.34 13.04 0.52
C VAL A 118 -19.05 11.70 0.43
N LEU A 119 -18.35 10.69 -0.10
CA LEU A 119 -18.94 9.39 -0.47
C LEU A 119 -19.24 8.53 0.76
N VAL A 120 -18.25 8.40 1.66
CA VAL A 120 -18.42 7.68 2.93
C VAL A 120 -19.53 8.33 3.76
N GLY A 121 -20.53 7.55 4.14
CA GLY A 121 -21.70 8.02 4.90
C GLY A 121 -22.86 8.57 4.07
N ARG A 122 -22.71 8.72 2.75
CA ARG A 122 -23.81 9.13 1.85
C ARG A 122 -24.31 8.02 0.94
N VAL A 123 -23.43 7.12 0.53
CA VAL A 123 -23.78 5.92 -0.24
C VAL A 123 -23.29 4.69 0.53
N PRO A 124 -23.85 3.49 0.25
CA PRO A 124 -23.38 2.26 0.88
C PRO A 124 -21.86 2.10 0.72
N PHE A 125 -21.16 1.74 1.80
CA PHE A 125 -19.69 1.72 1.81
C PHE A 125 -19.05 0.89 0.68
N TRP A 126 -19.64 -0.26 0.32
CA TRP A 126 -19.17 -1.09 -0.80
C TRP A 126 -19.19 -0.33 -2.14
N LEU A 127 -20.24 0.47 -2.39
CA LEU A 127 -20.36 1.28 -3.60
C LEU A 127 -19.36 2.43 -3.59
N ALA A 128 -19.12 3.05 -2.43
CA ALA A 128 -18.10 4.09 -2.31
C ALA A 128 -16.71 3.59 -2.70
N ILE A 129 -16.31 2.40 -2.21
CA ILE A 129 -15.04 1.76 -2.57
C ILE A 129 -15.01 1.43 -4.05
N PHE A 130 -16.08 0.82 -4.57
CA PHE A 130 -16.16 0.45 -5.98
C PHE A 130 -15.94 1.67 -6.88
N LEU A 131 -16.68 2.76 -6.64
CA LEU A 131 -16.59 3.98 -7.43
C LEU A 131 -15.21 4.63 -7.32
N PHE A 132 -14.64 4.71 -6.11
CA PHE A 132 -13.31 5.30 -5.90
C PHE A 132 -12.21 4.52 -6.63
N VAL A 133 -12.18 3.20 -6.48
CA VAL A 133 -11.15 2.33 -7.11
C VAL A 133 -11.32 2.32 -8.63
N ALA A 134 -12.55 2.16 -9.12
CA ALA A 134 -12.83 2.16 -10.56
C ALA A 134 -12.47 3.51 -11.20
N ALA A 135 -12.88 4.63 -10.60
CA ALA A 135 -12.56 5.97 -11.11
C ALA A 135 -11.06 6.24 -11.12
N SER A 136 -10.35 5.80 -10.07
CA SER A 136 -8.89 5.93 -10.00
C SER A 136 -8.21 5.15 -11.13
N ILE A 137 -8.56 3.88 -11.33
CA ILE A 137 -7.99 3.05 -12.40
C ILE A 137 -8.27 3.67 -13.76
N VAL A 138 -9.52 4.03 -14.05
CA VAL A 138 -9.89 4.63 -15.35
C VAL A 138 -9.16 5.95 -15.59
N TYR A 139 -9.00 6.79 -14.56
CA TYR A 139 -8.29 8.06 -14.68
C TYR A 139 -6.79 7.88 -14.97
N TYR A 140 -6.10 7.00 -14.24
CA TYR A 140 -4.67 6.78 -14.43
C TYR A 140 -4.35 6.01 -15.70
N GLU A 141 -5.24 5.10 -16.11
CA GLU A 141 -5.06 4.30 -17.32
C GLU A 141 -5.62 4.97 -18.58
N LYS A 142 -5.99 6.25 -18.51
CA LYS A 142 -6.62 7.01 -19.62
C LYS A 142 -5.84 6.96 -20.93
N ASP A 143 -4.50 6.92 -20.85
CA ASP A 143 -3.64 6.89 -22.04
C ASP A 143 -3.74 5.55 -22.79
N ARG A 144 -4.18 4.48 -22.12
CA ARG A 144 -4.46 3.17 -22.73
C ARG A 144 -5.87 3.07 -23.33
N LEU A 145 -6.76 4.04 -23.12
CA LEU A 145 -8.14 4.03 -23.61
C LEU A 145 -8.28 4.45 -25.10
N ARG A 146 -7.21 4.35 -25.89
CA ARG A 146 -7.16 4.85 -27.28
C ARG A 146 -7.86 3.97 -28.30
N SER A 147 -8.22 2.73 -27.96
CA SER A 147 -8.97 1.82 -28.83
C SER A 147 -10.12 1.17 -28.08
N THR A 148 -11.22 0.84 -28.78
CA THR A 148 -12.41 0.24 -28.16
C THR A 148 -12.09 -1.07 -27.44
N ALA A 149 -11.21 -1.90 -28.02
CA ALA A 149 -10.76 -3.15 -27.41
C ALA A 149 -9.91 -2.92 -26.14
N ALA A 150 -9.03 -1.91 -26.16
CA ALA A 150 -8.24 -1.56 -24.98
C ALA A 150 -9.11 -0.95 -23.87
N THR A 151 -10.09 -0.11 -24.23
CA THR A 151 -11.07 0.45 -23.30
C THR A 151 -11.91 -0.63 -22.64
N ALA A 152 -12.46 -1.58 -23.40
CA ALA A 152 -13.22 -2.70 -22.85
C ALA A 152 -12.37 -3.52 -21.87
N ARG A 153 -11.10 -3.79 -22.22
CA ARG A 153 -10.17 -4.50 -21.33
C ARG A 153 -9.87 -3.72 -20.04
N VAL A 154 -9.56 -2.43 -20.14
CA VAL A 154 -9.27 -1.59 -18.97
C VAL A 154 -10.48 -1.50 -18.05
N VAL A 155 -11.67 -1.27 -18.62
CA VAL A 155 -12.91 -1.21 -17.85
C VAL A 155 -13.23 -2.55 -17.19
N ALA A 156 -13.02 -3.68 -17.89
CA ALA A 156 -13.23 -5.00 -17.32
C ALA A 156 -12.27 -5.27 -16.14
N ILE A 157 -10.99 -4.94 -16.29
CA ILE A 157 -9.99 -5.06 -15.22
C ILE A 157 -10.34 -4.13 -14.06
N ALA A 158 -10.71 -2.88 -14.34
CA ALA A 158 -11.11 -1.91 -13.32
C ALA A 158 -12.33 -2.39 -12.55
N ALA A 159 -13.36 -2.89 -13.23
CA ALA A 159 -14.55 -3.46 -12.60
C ALA A 159 -14.22 -4.70 -11.78
N ALA A 160 -13.32 -5.57 -12.24
CA ALA A 160 -12.90 -6.75 -11.50
C ALA A 160 -12.15 -6.39 -10.21
N ILE A 161 -11.15 -5.51 -10.30
CA ILE A 161 -10.37 -5.06 -9.14
C ILE A 161 -11.26 -4.28 -8.17
N ALA A 162 -12.05 -3.31 -8.68
CA ALA A 162 -12.96 -2.52 -7.86
C ALA A 162 -14.04 -3.39 -7.21
N GLY A 163 -14.62 -4.35 -7.93
CA GLY A 163 -15.60 -5.29 -7.40
C GLY A 163 -15.01 -6.20 -6.33
N ALA A 164 -13.84 -6.78 -6.59
CA ALA A 164 -13.13 -7.60 -5.60
C ALA A 164 -12.79 -6.79 -4.34
N THR A 165 -12.33 -5.54 -4.49
CA THR A 165 -12.00 -4.66 -3.36
C THR A 165 -13.25 -4.22 -2.59
N ALA A 166 -14.32 -3.86 -3.31
CA ALA A 166 -15.62 -3.49 -2.75
C ALA A 166 -16.32 -4.64 -2.02
N PHE A 167 -15.98 -5.88 -2.32
CA PHE A 167 -16.42 -7.05 -1.57
C PHE A 167 -15.50 -7.35 -0.38
N ALA A 168 -14.19 -7.48 -0.63
CA ALA A 168 -13.22 -7.95 0.36
C ALA A 168 -13.10 -6.99 1.55
N VAL A 169 -13.07 -5.68 1.30
CA VAL A 169 -12.90 -4.70 2.38
C VAL A 169 -14.10 -4.70 3.32
N PRO A 170 -15.36 -4.47 2.89
CA PRO A 170 -16.49 -4.54 3.80
C PRO A 170 -16.64 -5.92 4.46
N PHE A 171 -16.38 -7.00 3.72
CA PHE A 171 -16.43 -8.35 4.29
C PHE A 171 -15.47 -8.52 5.47
N VAL A 172 -14.21 -8.12 5.32
CA VAL A 172 -13.23 -8.20 6.41
C VAL A 172 -13.62 -7.30 7.58
N PHE A 173 -14.03 -6.06 7.32
CA PHE A 173 -14.38 -5.14 8.39
C PHE A 173 -15.66 -5.51 9.13
N GLU A 174 -16.73 -5.87 8.42
CA GLU A 174 -18.01 -6.22 9.04
C GLU A 174 -18.02 -7.63 9.63
N ARG A 175 -17.42 -8.61 8.94
CA ARG A 175 -17.50 -10.02 9.34
C ARG A 175 -16.34 -10.50 10.19
N LEU A 176 -15.13 -10.00 9.95
CA LEU A 176 -13.95 -10.41 10.72
C LEU A 176 -13.68 -9.45 11.88
N PHE A 177 -13.81 -8.14 11.65
CA PHE A 177 -13.54 -7.12 12.68
C PHE A 177 -14.80 -6.58 13.39
N LEU A 178 -16.00 -7.01 12.97
CA LEU A 178 -17.28 -6.59 13.54
C LEU A 178 -17.45 -5.07 13.61
N VAL A 179 -16.90 -4.36 12.63
CA VAL A 179 -17.01 -2.90 12.48
C VAL A 179 -18.27 -2.59 11.68
N THR A 180 -19.13 -1.73 12.22
CA THR A 180 -20.31 -1.24 11.50
C THR A 180 -19.91 -0.19 10.48
N LEU A 181 -20.08 -0.51 9.19
CA LEU A 181 -19.83 0.41 8.09
C LEU A 181 -21.13 1.10 7.67
N PRO A 182 -21.07 2.38 7.23
CA PRO A 182 -22.25 3.15 6.82
C PRO A 182 -22.81 2.78 5.44
#